data_AF-A0A9Q9BPB3-F1
#
_entry.id   AF-A0A9Q9BPB3-F1
#
_cell.length_a   1.000
_cell.length_b   1.000
_cell.length_c   1.000
_cell.angle_alpha   90.00
_cell.angle_beta   90.00
_cell.angle_gamma   90.00
#
_symmetry.space_group_name_H-M   'P 1'
#
loop_
_entity.id
_entity.type
_entity.pdbx_description
1 polymer ?
#
loop_
_entity_poly.entity_id
_entity_poly.type
_entity_poly.pdbx_seq_one_letter_code
_entity_poly.pdbx_strand_id
1 'polypeptide(L)'
;MTSEICIMNSLGIVLAADSAVTISGGQSAKTYNTVNKLFSLNKHDIGIMINGNANFNKLSLGIVIKEFKKTLGDGKLTTVEEYASRFINFLDSFPEAKTTFAEIEMITSYSHQLLEYVLEKSQMLINNVLASEGKIDNDQVRQIVLHSITEVYNIIASGTNIVFDIDKDYLLSNYQELIHTQINMVFNNEIPDDKIKLAFVNLVFLTLQSDFEIISKSSLVIAGYGNQEVLPSMVELELHGSFNGNILYLRKRTSYISIEENKLSAIIPFAQTDMIDTVVNGSHPFVDEHIAKTINDSSLNEDEKNAIMSKIDEFKFSKFTHPFEETIVHLPLEELPHMAETLINLTSFKRKYSQNIESVGGPVDILTITKGEGPIWINRKHYFDAKHNIEYLNRKGGYNVIEQ
;
A
#
# COMPACT_ATOMS: atom_id res chain seq x y z
N MET A 1 2.48 9.79 -2.88
CA MET A 1 1.51 8.94 -3.60
C MET A 1 2.19 8.45 -4.87
N THR A 2 1.62 7.46 -5.53
CA THR A 2 2.24 6.72 -6.63
C THR A 2 1.12 6.14 -7.53
N SER A 3 1.45 5.68 -8.73
CA SER A 3 0.52 4.91 -9.56
C SER A 3 1.22 3.70 -10.13
N GLU A 4 0.67 2.53 -9.83
CA GLU A 4 1.21 1.24 -10.19
C GLU A 4 0.09 0.31 -10.70
N ILE A 5 0.44 -0.64 -11.56
CA ILE A 5 -0.55 -1.56 -12.12
C ILE A 5 0.07 -2.92 -12.45
N CYS A 6 -0.72 -3.97 -12.26
CA CYS A 6 -0.46 -5.32 -12.74
C CYS A 6 -1.55 -5.69 -13.75
N ILE A 7 -1.17 -6.07 -14.96
CA ILE A 7 -2.09 -6.60 -15.98
C ILE A 7 -1.66 -8.03 -16.32
N MET A 8 -2.59 -8.96 -16.35
CA MET A 8 -2.35 -10.37 -16.67
C MET A 8 -3.34 -10.87 -17.71
N ASN A 9 -2.87 -11.72 -18.62
CA ASN A 9 -3.71 -12.59 -19.43
C ASN A 9 -3.01 -13.96 -19.63
N SER A 10 -3.50 -14.80 -20.52
CA SER A 10 -2.91 -16.13 -20.77
C SER A 10 -1.49 -16.09 -21.35
N LEU A 11 -1.06 -14.96 -21.94
CA LEU A 11 0.25 -14.80 -22.57
C LEU A 11 1.34 -14.37 -21.58
N GLY A 12 0.99 -13.61 -20.55
CA GLY A 12 1.98 -12.96 -19.71
C GLY A 12 1.41 -12.07 -18.62
N ILE A 13 2.33 -11.47 -17.89
CA ILE A 13 2.07 -10.41 -16.92
C ILE A 13 2.89 -9.17 -17.26
N VAL A 14 2.30 -8.00 -17.05
CA VAL A 14 2.96 -6.71 -17.09
C VAL A 14 2.83 -6.04 -15.73
N LEU A 15 3.96 -5.67 -15.15
CA LEU A 15 4.04 -4.79 -14.00
C LEU A 15 4.53 -3.42 -14.47
N ALA A 16 3.81 -2.36 -14.15
CA ALA A 16 4.23 -1.00 -14.47
C ALA A 16 4.09 -0.09 -13.25
N ALA A 17 5.04 0.83 -13.10
CA ALA A 17 5.09 1.74 -11.95
C ALA A 17 5.67 3.11 -12.33
N ASP A 18 5.04 4.17 -11.83
CA ASP A 18 5.57 5.52 -11.93
C ASP A 18 6.81 5.71 -11.03
N SER A 19 7.59 6.76 -11.31
CA SER A 19 8.85 7.00 -10.60
C SER A 19 8.73 8.01 -9.45
N ALA A 20 7.54 8.58 -9.23
CA ALA A 20 7.34 9.61 -8.23
C ALA A 20 7.43 9.05 -6.80
N VAL A 21 8.06 9.82 -5.93
CA VAL A 21 8.01 9.68 -4.47
C VAL A 21 7.89 11.06 -3.86
N THR A 22 6.99 11.23 -2.90
CA THR A 22 6.88 12.48 -2.14
C THR A 22 7.57 12.29 -0.80
N ILE A 23 8.62 13.06 -0.54
CA ILE A 23 9.29 13.12 0.76
C ILE A 23 8.71 14.31 1.51
N SER A 24 7.99 14.03 2.59
CA SER A 24 7.52 15.04 3.55
C SER A 24 8.51 15.15 4.71
N GLY A 25 8.92 16.38 5.02
CA GLY A 25 9.78 16.69 6.17
C GLY A 25 9.35 18.02 6.78
N GLY A 26 8.84 17.98 8.02
CA GLY A 26 8.28 19.16 8.69
C GLY A 26 7.10 19.76 7.91
N GLN A 27 7.10 21.08 7.71
CA GLN A 27 6.04 21.80 6.98
C GLN A 27 6.17 21.74 5.44
N SER A 28 7.11 20.97 4.89
CA SER A 28 7.36 20.95 3.44
C SER A 28 7.34 19.53 2.87
N ALA A 29 6.78 19.40 1.67
CA ALA A 29 6.79 18.17 0.89
C ALA A 29 7.46 18.42 -0.46
N LYS A 30 8.32 17.50 -0.90
CA LYS A 30 8.94 17.54 -2.23
C LYS A 30 8.78 16.21 -2.94
N THR A 31 8.36 16.26 -4.20
CA THR A 31 8.24 15.08 -5.07
C THR A 31 9.51 14.90 -5.90
N TYR A 32 10.03 13.68 -5.96
CA TYR A 32 11.19 13.26 -6.74
C TYR A 32 10.81 12.11 -7.67
N ASN A 33 11.36 12.06 -8.87
CA ASN A 33 11.05 11.03 -9.87
C ASN A 33 12.17 9.98 -10.02
N THR A 34 12.68 9.46 -8.91
CA THR A 34 13.95 8.69 -8.89
C THR A 34 13.87 7.31 -8.25
N VAL A 35 12.72 6.92 -7.70
CA VAL A 35 12.61 5.65 -6.94
C VAL A 35 12.36 4.48 -7.89
N ASN A 36 13.18 3.43 -7.77
CA ASN A 36 12.94 2.16 -8.44
C ASN A 36 11.95 1.35 -7.61
N LYS A 37 10.80 1.03 -8.22
CA LYS A 37 9.74 0.26 -7.57
C LYS A 37 9.60 -1.14 -8.15
N LEU A 38 10.13 -1.38 -9.35
CA LEU A 38 10.14 -2.68 -10.00
C LEU A 38 11.49 -3.38 -9.87
N PHE A 39 11.45 -4.69 -9.65
CA PHE A 39 12.62 -5.55 -9.50
C PHE A 39 12.38 -6.88 -10.21
N SER A 40 13.41 -7.39 -10.88
CA SER A 40 13.39 -8.72 -11.51
C SER A 40 14.21 -9.72 -10.69
N LEU A 41 13.64 -10.90 -10.43
CA LEU A 41 14.36 -12.03 -9.85
C LEU A 41 15.02 -12.85 -10.97
N ASN A 42 16.15 -12.38 -11.49
CA ASN A 42 16.88 -13.05 -12.58
C ASN A 42 17.04 -14.58 -12.31
N LYS A 43 16.87 -15.41 -13.35
CA LYS A 43 16.75 -16.89 -13.31
C LYS A 43 15.41 -17.44 -12.80
N HIS A 44 14.55 -16.58 -12.27
CA HIS A 44 13.17 -16.89 -11.91
C HIS A 44 12.23 -16.10 -12.83
N ASP A 45 11.06 -16.67 -13.10
CA ASP A 45 10.02 -16.01 -13.89
C ASP A 45 9.19 -15.10 -12.98
N ILE A 46 9.86 -14.26 -12.17
CA ILE A 46 9.23 -13.47 -11.09
C ILE A 46 9.71 -12.02 -11.13
N GLY A 47 8.75 -11.11 -11.02
CA GLY A 47 8.93 -9.69 -10.77
C GLY A 47 8.37 -9.31 -9.41
N ILE A 48 8.93 -8.25 -8.82
CA ILE A 48 8.49 -7.67 -7.57
C ILE A 48 8.24 -6.18 -7.79
N MET A 49 7.08 -5.69 -7.35
CA MET A 49 6.71 -4.28 -7.36
C MET A 49 6.50 -3.78 -5.94
N ILE A 50 7.09 -2.64 -5.59
CA ILE A 50 6.85 -1.93 -4.34
C ILE A 50 5.70 -0.95 -4.56
N ASN A 51 4.72 -0.97 -3.66
CA ASN A 51 3.61 -0.03 -3.59
C ASN A 51 3.61 0.65 -2.21
N GLY A 52 3.25 1.94 -2.16
CA GLY A 52 3.20 2.72 -0.91
C GLY A 52 4.58 3.16 -0.43
N ASN A 53 4.87 2.96 0.85
CA ASN A 53 6.15 3.35 1.43
C ASN A 53 7.28 2.45 0.92
N ALA A 54 8.38 3.04 0.43
CA ALA A 54 9.51 2.31 -0.12
C ALA A 54 10.48 1.76 0.94
N ASN A 55 10.19 1.99 2.22
CA ASN A 55 10.99 1.55 3.35
C ASN A 55 10.18 0.65 4.29
N PHE A 56 10.80 -0.44 4.70
CA PHE A 56 10.30 -1.32 5.74
C PHE A 56 11.27 -1.29 6.92
N ASN A 57 10.80 -0.92 8.12
CA ASN A 57 11.63 -0.84 9.32
C ASN A 57 12.93 -0.04 9.10
N LYS A 58 12.79 1.15 8.49
CA LYS A 58 13.88 2.06 8.05
C LYS A 58 14.81 1.57 6.98
N LEU A 59 14.66 0.33 6.53
CA LEU A 59 15.46 -0.22 5.45
C LEU A 59 14.72 -0.05 4.13
N SER A 60 15.43 0.37 3.09
CA SER A 60 14.86 0.42 1.74
C SER A 60 14.44 -0.98 1.30
N LEU A 61 13.18 -1.15 0.90
CA LEU A 61 12.68 -2.40 0.35
C LEU A 61 13.46 -2.84 -0.89
N GLY A 62 14.02 -1.89 -1.65
CA GLY A 62 14.91 -2.21 -2.76
C GLY A 62 16.24 -2.86 -2.34
N ILE A 63 16.70 -2.64 -1.09
CA ILE A 63 17.85 -3.35 -0.51
C ILE A 63 17.39 -4.71 0.01
N VAL A 64 16.28 -4.75 0.74
CA VAL A 64 15.67 -6.00 1.25
C VAL A 64 15.46 -7.02 0.11
N ILE A 65 14.87 -6.60 -1.01
CA ILE A 65 14.65 -7.44 -2.19
C ILE A 65 15.98 -7.94 -2.78
N LYS A 66 17.04 -7.13 -2.78
CA LYS A 66 18.35 -7.54 -3.29
C LYS A 66 19.01 -8.57 -2.38
N GLU A 67 18.90 -8.43 -1.07
CA GLU A 67 19.40 -9.43 -0.12
C GLU A 67 18.58 -10.71 -0.20
N PHE A 68 17.24 -10.62 -0.26
CA PHE A 68 16.36 -11.76 -0.50
C PHE A 68 16.77 -12.54 -1.75
N LYS A 69 17.04 -11.84 -2.86
CA LYS A 69 17.48 -12.46 -4.12
C LYS A 69 18.78 -13.27 -3.97
N LYS A 70 19.68 -12.92 -3.07
CA LYS A 70 20.91 -13.71 -2.81
C LYS A 70 20.62 -15.02 -2.09
N THR A 71 19.49 -15.11 -1.38
CA THR A 71 19.06 -16.33 -0.68
C THR A 71 18.39 -17.33 -1.61
N LEU A 72 18.01 -16.90 -2.81
CA LEU A 72 17.44 -17.75 -3.84
C LEU A 72 18.58 -18.47 -4.57
N GLY A 73 18.44 -19.79 -4.71
CA GLY A 73 19.28 -20.57 -5.61
C GLY A 73 18.84 -20.41 -7.07
N ASP A 74 19.46 -21.16 -7.98
CA ASP A 74 19.14 -21.10 -9.41
C ASP A 74 17.82 -21.80 -9.78
N GLY A 75 17.25 -22.59 -8.86
CA GLY A 75 16.00 -23.33 -9.07
C GLY A 75 14.75 -22.48 -8.82
N LYS A 76 13.78 -22.56 -9.73
CA LYS A 76 12.47 -21.92 -9.57
C LYS A 76 11.65 -22.62 -8.47
N LEU A 77 11.06 -21.83 -7.56
CA LEU A 77 10.09 -22.33 -6.57
C LEU A 77 8.78 -22.77 -7.26
N THR A 78 7.93 -23.49 -6.53
CA THR A 78 6.77 -24.19 -7.09
C THR A 78 5.69 -23.24 -7.58
N THR A 79 5.37 -22.21 -6.78
CA THR A 79 4.31 -21.24 -7.04
C THR A 79 4.75 -19.82 -6.65
N VAL A 80 4.09 -18.79 -7.18
CA VAL A 80 4.25 -17.40 -6.72
C VAL A 80 3.96 -17.27 -5.21
N GLU A 81 2.98 -18.02 -4.69
CA GLU A 81 2.66 -18.08 -3.26
C GLU A 81 3.84 -18.61 -2.41
N GLU A 82 4.62 -19.54 -2.95
CA GLU A 82 5.84 -20.03 -2.30
C GLU A 82 6.91 -18.94 -2.25
N TYR A 83 7.07 -18.12 -3.31
CA TYR A 83 7.97 -16.95 -3.26
C TYR A 83 7.54 -15.94 -2.20
N ALA A 84 6.24 -15.67 -2.08
CA ALA A 84 5.71 -14.77 -1.05
C ALA A 84 6.00 -15.32 0.36
N SER A 85 5.74 -16.61 0.58
CA SER A 85 6.04 -17.27 1.86
C SER A 85 7.53 -17.28 2.17
N ARG A 86 8.38 -17.53 1.16
CA ARG A 86 9.84 -17.51 1.29
C ARG A 86 10.37 -16.12 1.59
N PHE A 87 9.74 -15.07 1.05
CA PHE A 87 10.09 -13.69 1.34
C PHE A 87 9.83 -13.32 2.82
N ILE A 88 8.68 -13.70 3.37
CA ILE A 88 8.37 -13.49 4.79
C ILE A 88 9.35 -14.28 5.68
N ASN A 89 9.58 -15.56 5.39
CA ASN A 89 10.54 -16.37 6.14
C ASN A 89 11.96 -15.78 6.09
N PHE A 90 12.34 -15.17 4.97
CA PHE A 90 13.59 -14.44 4.85
C PHE A 90 13.63 -13.24 5.81
N LEU A 91 12.59 -12.40 5.84
CA LEU A 91 12.51 -11.27 6.77
C LEU A 91 12.65 -11.71 8.23
N ASP A 92 12.06 -12.86 8.59
CA ASP A 92 12.19 -13.40 9.94
C ASP A 92 13.62 -13.82 10.31
N SER A 93 14.41 -14.23 9.33
CA SER A 93 15.82 -14.58 9.51
C SER A 93 16.78 -13.41 9.29
N PHE A 94 16.28 -12.22 8.94
CA PHE A 94 17.07 -11.05 8.56
C PHE A 94 17.07 -10.02 9.71
N PRO A 95 18.12 -9.94 10.54
CA PRO A 95 18.11 -9.11 11.75
C PRO A 95 17.82 -7.62 11.51
N GLU A 96 18.29 -7.09 10.38
CA GLU A 96 18.08 -5.70 9.95
C GLU A 96 16.61 -5.38 9.71
N ALA A 97 15.77 -6.39 9.45
CA ALA A 97 14.33 -6.24 9.32
C ALA A 97 13.60 -6.18 10.68
N LYS A 98 14.27 -6.44 11.82
CA LYS A 98 13.62 -6.58 13.14
C LYS A 98 14.36 -5.87 14.26
N THR A 99 14.88 -4.67 13.97
CA THR A 99 15.64 -3.92 14.96
C THR A 99 14.74 -3.29 16.02
N THR A 100 15.20 -3.27 17.27
CA THR A 100 14.51 -2.58 18.38
C THR A 100 14.28 -1.10 18.09
N PHE A 101 15.19 -0.46 17.34
CA PHE A 101 15.03 0.94 16.94
C PHE A 101 13.84 1.14 16.01
N ALA A 102 13.66 0.29 15.00
CA ALA A 102 12.52 0.34 14.11
C ALA A 102 11.20 0.09 14.86
N GLU A 103 11.21 -0.81 15.85
CA GLU A 103 10.05 -1.08 16.71
C GLU A 103 9.68 0.14 17.57
N ILE A 104 10.65 0.78 18.24
CA ILE A 104 10.45 2.03 19.00
C ILE A 104 9.79 3.10 18.11
N GLU A 105 10.29 3.26 16.88
CA GLU A 105 9.80 4.27 15.97
C GLU A 105 8.40 3.94 15.43
N MET A 106 8.11 2.66 15.16
CA MET A 106 6.77 2.23 14.80
C MET A 106 5.78 2.63 15.90
N ILE A 107 6.06 2.28 17.16
CA ILE A 107 5.21 2.66 18.30
C ILE A 107 5.11 4.18 18.44
N THR A 108 6.22 4.90 18.27
CA THR A 108 6.27 6.37 18.28
C THR A 108 5.36 6.97 17.22
N SER A 109 5.37 6.41 16.00
CA SER A 109 4.61 6.91 14.85
C SER A 109 3.12 6.62 14.99
N TYR A 110 2.76 5.40 15.39
CA TYR A 110 1.37 5.03 15.70
C TYR A 110 0.79 5.95 16.78
N SER A 111 1.51 6.10 17.88
CA SER A 111 1.09 6.92 19.01
C SER A 111 0.99 8.39 18.62
N HIS A 112 1.94 8.93 17.85
CA HIS A 112 1.86 10.32 17.38
C HIS A 112 0.65 10.57 16.47
N GLN A 113 0.41 9.72 15.46
CA GLN A 113 -0.72 9.88 14.54
C GLN A 113 -2.08 9.68 15.23
N LEU A 114 -2.19 8.72 16.15
CA LEU A 114 -3.39 8.55 16.98
C LEU A 114 -3.63 9.77 17.87
N LEU A 115 -2.57 10.35 18.42
CA LEU A 115 -2.68 11.54 19.25
C LEU A 115 -3.15 12.75 18.43
N GLU A 116 -2.61 12.96 17.22
CA GLU A 116 -3.10 13.99 16.30
C GLU A 116 -4.61 13.82 16.00
N TYR A 117 -5.04 12.58 15.72
CA TYR A 117 -6.44 12.30 15.44
C TYR A 117 -7.37 12.54 16.65
N VAL A 118 -6.92 12.16 17.85
CA VAL A 118 -7.63 12.44 19.10
C VAL A 118 -7.71 13.95 19.35
N LEU A 119 -6.61 14.69 19.15
CA LEU A 119 -6.55 16.14 19.35
C LEU A 119 -7.49 16.88 18.41
N GLU A 120 -7.57 16.48 17.14
CA GLU A 120 -8.49 17.09 16.17
C GLU A 120 -9.94 16.98 16.65
N LYS A 121 -10.35 15.79 17.09
CA LYS A 121 -11.68 15.55 17.68
C LYS A 121 -11.89 16.35 18.97
N SER A 122 -10.92 16.33 19.87
CA SER A 122 -10.99 17.08 21.13
C SER A 122 -11.12 18.58 20.90
N GLN A 123 -10.40 19.13 19.92
CA GLN A 123 -10.44 20.56 19.60
C GLN A 123 -11.82 20.99 19.08
N MET A 124 -12.47 20.17 18.26
CA MET A 124 -13.85 20.44 17.82
C MET A 124 -14.81 20.54 19.01
N LEU A 125 -14.72 19.60 19.97
CA LEU A 125 -15.57 19.58 21.16
C LEU A 125 -15.26 20.75 22.11
N ILE A 126 -13.98 21.08 22.32
CA ILE A 126 -13.55 22.25 23.12
C ILE A 126 -14.11 23.54 22.52
N ASN A 127 -14.02 23.71 21.19
CA ASN A 127 -14.56 24.89 20.51
C ASN A 127 -16.07 25.04 20.70
N ASN A 128 -16.81 23.92 20.69
CA ASN A 128 -18.25 23.93 20.95
C ASN A 128 -18.58 24.38 22.38
N VAL A 129 -17.86 23.87 23.39
CA VAL A 129 -18.03 24.27 24.79
C VAL A 129 -17.66 25.74 25.00
N LEU A 130 -16.55 26.20 24.42
CA LEU A 130 -16.14 27.60 24.49
C LEU A 130 -17.19 28.53 23.85
N ALA A 131 -17.81 28.11 22.74
CA ALA A 131 -18.87 28.88 22.09
C ALA A 131 -20.15 28.96 22.94
N SER A 132 -20.47 27.93 23.74
CA SER A 132 -21.66 27.92 24.59
C SER A 132 -21.45 28.53 25.98
N GLU A 133 -20.31 28.29 26.62
CA GLU A 133 -20.05 28.63 28.02
C GLU A 133 -19.07 29.81 28.20
N GLY A 134 -18.33 30.19 27.15
CA GLY A 134 -17.36 31.29 27.16
C GLY A 134 -16.07 31.03 27.93
N LYS A 135 -15.95 29.90 28.62
CA LYS A 135 -14.75 29.44 29.34
C LYS A 135 -14.73 27.91 29.39
N ILE A 136 -13.57 27.34 29.65
CA ILE A 136 -13.39 25.91 29.88
C ILE A 136 -12.33 25.72 30.96
N ASP A 137 -12.54 24.80 31.89
CA ASP A 137 -11.55 24.42 32.90
C ASP A 137 -10.82 23.10 32.55
N ASN A 138 -9.74 22.81 33.29
CA ASN A 138 -8.92 21.64 33.03
C ASN A 138 -9.66 20.31 33.25
N ASP A 139 -10.68 20.26 34.11
CA ASP A 139 -11.46 19.04 34.32
C ASP A 139 -12.40 18.78 33.15
N GLN A 140 -13.04 19.83 32.61
CA GLN A 140 -13.80 19.75 31.37
C GLN A 140 -12.90 19.30 30.21
N VAL A 141 -11.69 19.85 30.08
CA VAL A 141 -10.72 19.41 29.05
C VAL A 141 -10.36 17.93 29.23
N ARG A 142 -10.09 17.47 30.46
CA ARG A 142 -9.81 16.04 30.73
C ARG A 142 -10.97 15.14 30.29
N GLN A 143 -12.21 15.52 30.61
CA GLN A 143 -13.38 14.74 30.18
C GLN A 143 -13.52 14.71 28.66
N ILE A 144 -13.28 15.82 27.97
CA ILE A 144 -13.33 15.88 26.51
C ILE A 144 -12.25 14.98 25.89
N VAL A 145 -11.00 15.08 26.36
CA VAL A 145 -9.89 14.24 25.84
C VAL A 145 -10.19 12.76 26.06
N LEU A 146 -10.63 12.38 27.26
CA LEU A 146 -11.00 10.99 27.54
C LEU A 146 -12.17 10.52 26.66
N HIS A 147 -13.16 11.38 26.44
CA HIS A 147 -14.28 11.09 25.56
C HIS A 147 -13.82 10.88 24.12
N SER A 148 -12.95 11.74 23.58
CA SER A 148 -12.37 11.59 22.24
C SER A 148 -11.57 10.29 22.10
N ILE A 149 -10.73 9.94 23.08
CA ILE A 149 -10.00 8.65 23.08
C ILE A 149 -10.98 7.48 23.04
N THR A 150 -12.03 7.52 23.86
CA THR A 150 -13.04 6.46 23.93
C THR A 150 -13.83 6.34 22.63
N GLU A 151 -14.19 7.46 22.02
CA GLU A 151 -14.89 7.49 20.74
C GLU A 151 -14.02 6.89 19.62
N VAL A 152 -12.75 7.30 19.51
CA VAL A 152 -11.80 6.74 18.54
C VAL A 152 -11.59 5.25 18.79
N TYR A 153 -11.45 4.82 20.05
CA TYR A 153 -11.36 3.41 20.40
C TYR A 153 -12.58 2.62 19.89
N ASN A 154 -13.79 3.13 20.13
CA ASN A 154 -15.02 2.46 19.70
C ASN A 154 -15.15 2.40 18.17
N ILE A 155 -14.78 3.48 17.47
CA ILE A 155 -14.76 3.51 16.01
C ILE A 155 -13.86 2.38 15.49
N ILE A 156 -12.63 2.28 15.99
CA ILE A 156 -11.68 1.24 15.58
C ILE A 156 -12.23 -0.14 15.96
N ALA A 157 -12.66 -0.33 17.21
CA ALA A 157 -13.15 -1.62 17.70
C ALA A 157 -14.36 -2.15 16.93
N SER A 158 -15.24 -1.27 16.44
CA SER A 158 -16.42 -1.64 15.65
C SER A 158 -16.17 -1.73 14.15
N GLY A 159 -15.17 -1.01 13.64
CA GLY A 159 -14.94 -0.81 12.20
C GLY A 159 -13.76 -1.59 11.64
N THR A 160 -12.99 -2.30 12.47
CA THR A 160 -11.75 -2.98 12.06
C THR A 160 -11.68 -4.39 12.60
N ASN A 161 -10.90 -5.23 11.92
CA ASN A 161 -10.64 -6.60 12.34
C ASN A 161 -9.32 -6.65 13.13
N ILE A 162 -9.27 -7.48 14.17
CA ILE A 162 -8.01 -7.85 14.81
C ILE A 162 -7.30 -8.84 13.89
N VAL A 163 -6.11 -8.48 13.41
CA VAL A 163 -5.34 -9.22 12.41
C VAL A 163 -3.95 -9.64 12.89
N PHE A 164 -3.49 -9.08 14.01
CA PHE A 164 -2.24 -9.47 14.66
C PHE A 164 -2.46 -9.89 16.10
N ASP A 165 -1.77 -10.94 16.52
CA ASP A 165 -1.67 -11.34 17.92
C ASP A 165 -0.49 -10.60 18.57
N ILE A 166 -0.79 -9.50 19.27
CA ILE A 166 0.21 -8.64 19.90
C ILE A 166 0.23 -8.91 21.41
N ASP A 167 1.42 -9.21 21.95
CA ASP A 167 1.62 -9.37 23.38
C ASP A 167 1.48 -8.02 24.10
N LYS A 168 0.35 -7.86 24.81
CA LYS A 168 0.04 -6.66 25.60
C LYS A 168 1.03 -6.45 26.73
N ASP A 169 1.47 -7.50 27.41
CA ASP A 169 2.38 -7.39 28.55
C ASP A 169 3.76 -6.93 28.08
N TYR A 170 4.19 -7.39 26.91
CA TYR A 170 5.40 -6.87 26.26
C TYR A 170 5.26 -5.40 25.87
N LEU A 171 4.13 -4.96 25.31
CA LEU A 171 3.88 -3.55 25.00
C LEU A 171 3.98 -2.69 26.27
N LEU A 172 3.30 -3.09 27.34
CA LEU A 172 3.27 -2.36 28.60
C LEU A 172 4.67 -2.28 29.23
N SER A 173 5.39 -3.41 29.26
CA SER A 173 6.71 -3.49 29.90
C SER A 173 7.78 -2.67 29.18
N ASN A 174 7.70 -2.55 27.85
CA ASN A 174 8.76 -1.94 27.05
C ASN A 174 8.42 -0.54 26.52
N TYR A 175 7.14 -0.21 26.34
CA TYR A 175 6.74 1.00 25.61
C TYR A 175 5.70 1.88 26.32
N GLN A 176 5.17 1.47 27.47
CA GLN A 176 4.19 2.30 28.20
C GLN A 176 4.75 3.69 28.53
N GLU A 177 5.98 3.78 29.03
CA GLU A 177 6.61 5.06 29.37
C GLU A 177 6.86 5.94 28.14
N LEU A 178 7.15 5.33 26.98
CA LEU A 178 7.29 6.04 25.71
C LEU A 178 5.96 6.68 25.30
N ILE A 179 4.88 5.91 25.34
CA ILE A 179 3.52 6.38 25.00
C ILE A 179 3.08 7.47 25.99
N HIS A 180 3.32 7.27 27.29
CA HIS A 180 3.04 8.26 28.33
C HIS A 180 3.79 9.57 28.09
N THR A 181 5.07 9.49 27.70
CA THR A 181 5.89 10.68 27.42
C THR A 181 5.30 11.50 26.28
N GLN A 182 4.84 10.87 25.21
CA GLN A 182 4.27 11.59 24.06
C GLN A 182 2.97 12.31 24.41
N ILE A 183 2.03 11.64 25.09
CA ILE A 183 0.77 12.29 25.49
C ILE A 183 1.05 13.42 26.48
N ASN A 184 1.98 13.24 27.42
CA ASN A 184 2.38 14.28 28.35
C ASN A 184 2.97 15.51 27.66
N MET A 185 3.84 15.32 26.66
CA MET A 185 4.46 16.41 25.91
C MET A 185 3.43 17.27 25.18
N VAL A 186 2.44 16.66 24.54
CA VAL A 186 1.39 17.38 23.81
C VAL A 186 0.54 18.27 24.72
N PHE A 187 0.28 17.81 25.94
CA PHE A 187 -0.56 18.54 26.90
C PHE A 187 0.26 19.26 27.99
N ASN A 188 1.56 19.48 27.78
CA ASN A 188 2.48 20.14 28.73
C ASN A 188 2.39 19.59 30.18
N ASN A 189 2.10 18.30 30.36
CA ASN A 189 1.89 17.62 31.64
C ASN A 189 0.67 18.08 32.48
N GLU A 190 -0.15 19.02 32.03
CA GLU A 190 -1.22 19.59 32.87
C GLU A 190 -2.54 18.81 32.78
N ILE A 191 -2.85 18.25 31.61
CA ILE A 191 -4.12 17.59 31.32
C ILE A 191 -4.10 16.08 31.63
N PRO A 192 -3.14 15.27 31.14
CA PRO A 192 -3.29 13.82 31.15
C PRO A 192 -3.10 13.24 32.56
N ASP A 193 -4.19 12.72 33.13
CA ASP A 193 -4.15 11.88 34.33
C ASP A 193 -3.90 10.40 33.98
N ASP A 194 -3.80 9.55 35.00
CA ASP A 194 -3.55 8.11 34.81
C ASP A 194 -4.66 7.42 34.01
N LYS A 195 -5.89 7.93 34.07
CA LYS A 195 -7.03 7.39 33.33
C LYS A 195 -6.90 7.67 31.83
N ILE A 196 -6.53 8.90 31.46
CA ILE A 196 -6.28 9.31 30.07
C ILE A 196 -5.09 8.53 29.51
N LYS A 197 -3.99 8.43 30.27
CA LYS A 197 -2.80 7.68 29.86
C LYS A 197 -3.11 6.22 29.58
N LEU A 198 -3.81 5.55 30.50
CA LEU A 198 -4.21 4.15 30.34
C LEU A 198 -5.16 3.96 29.15
N ALA A 199 -6.15 4.85 28.98
CA ALA A 199 -7.05 4.81 27.84
C ALA A 199 -6.29 4.95 26.51
N PHE A 200 -5.31 5.86 26.45
CA PHE A 200 -4.50 6.07 25.27
C PHE A 200 -3.58 4.88 24.96
N VAL A 201 -2.95 4.27 25.97
CA VAL A 201 -2.16 3.04 25.79
C VAL A 201 -3.03 1.90 25.24
N ASN A 202 -4.27 1.73 25.74
CA ASN A 202 -5.20 0.74 25.22
C ASN A 202 -5.64 1.05 23.77
N LEU A 203 -5.78 2.32 23.41
CA LEU A 203 -6.04 2.73 22.03
C LEU A 203 -4.87 2.36 21.11
N VAL A 204 -3.63 2.70 21.49
CA VAL A 204 -2.42 2.31 20.74
C VAL A 204 -2.36 0.79 20.57
N PHE A 205 -2.61 0.03 21.64
CA PHE A 205 -2.66 -1.44 21.58
C PHE A 205 -3.73 -1.98 20.63
N LEU A 206 -4.94 -1.41 20.65
CA LEU A 206 -6.03 -1.79 19.73
C LEU A 206 -5.64 -1.50 18.27
N THR A 207 -4.99 -0.37 18.02
CA THR A 207 -4.61 0.01 16.66
C THR A 207 -3.44 -0.81 16.12
N LEU A 208 -2.50 -1.22 16.96
CA LEU A 208 -1.38 -2.08 16.54
C LEU A 208 -1.82 -3.48 16.11
N GLN A 209 -2.89 -4.00 16.73
CA GLN A 209 -3.40 -5.34 16.44
C GLN A 209 -4.42 -5.38 15.29
N SER A 210 -4.97 -4.22 14.88
CA SER A 210 -6.05 -4.17 13.89
C SER A 210 -5.58 -3.83 12.48
N ASP A 211 -6.48 -4.01 11.50
CA ASP A 211 -6.26 -3.58 10.12
C ASP A 211 -6.47 -2.06 9.89
N PHE A 212 -6.67 -1.28 10.96
CA PHE A 212 -6.85 0.18 10.90
C PHE A 212 -5.63 0.89 10.29
N GLU A 213 -5.87 1.70 9.25
CA GLU A 213 -4.81 2.42 8.55
C GLU A 213 -4.57 3.81 9.17
N ILE A 214 -3.69 3.88 10.16
CA ILE A 214 -3.27 5.16 10.77
C ILE A 214 -1.89 5.64 10.28
N ILE A 215 -1.08 4.74 9.73
CA ILE A 215 0.22 5.06 9.11
C ILE A 215 0.28 4.55 7.67
N SER A 216 1.12 5.17 6.85
CA SER A 216 1.34 4.70 5.49
C SER A 216 2.05 3.34 5.51
N LYS A 217 1.44 2.36 4.83
CA LYS A 217 1.94 1.00 4.75
C LYS A 217 2.87 0.82 3.54
N SER A 218 3.70 -0.22 3.61
CA SER A 218 4.51 -0.68 2.48
C SER A 218 3.93 -1.98 1.97
N SER A 219 3.72 -2.10 0.67
CA SER A 219 3.23 -3.33 0.07
C SER A 219 4.18 -3.83 -1.01
N LEU A 220 4.26 -5.15 -1.15
CA LEU A 220 5.02 -5.84 -2.18
C LEU A 220 4.08 -6.71 -3.00
N VAL A 221 4.10 -6.51 -4.31
CA VAL A 221 3.43 -7.38 -5.26
C VAL A 221 4.49 -8.29 -5.85
N ILE A 222 4.37 -9.59 -5.62
CA ILE A 222 5.22 -10.63 -6.20
C ILE A 222 4.39 -11.31 -7.27
N ALA A 223 4.89 -11.35 -8.50
CA ALA A 223 4.08 -11.83 -9.61
C ALA A 223 4.91 -12.46 -10.73
N GLY A 224 4.30 -13.40 -11.45
CA GLY A 224 4.96 -14.17 -12.49
C GLY A 224 4.54 -15.64 -12.47
N TYR A 225 5.51 -16.55 -12.51
CA TYR A 225 5.30 -18.00 -12.61
C TYR A 225 6.21 -18.78 -11.67
N GLY A 226 5.62 -19.66 -10.88
CA GLY A 226 6.31 -20.81 -10.30
C GLY A 226 6.56 -21.92 -11.33
N ASN A 227 7.37 -22.91 -10.96
CA ASN A 227 7.75 -23.99 -11.88
C ASN A 227 6.56 -24.90 -12.30
N GLN A 228 5.51 -24.99 -11.47
CA GLN A 228 4.30 -25.76 -11.75
C GLN A 228 3.16 -24.91 -12.33
N GLU A 229 3.27 -23.58 -12.27
CA GLU A 229 2.24 -22.67 -12.78
C GLU A 229 2.37 -22.51 -14.31
N VAL A 230 1.32 -22.85 -15.05
CA VAL A 230 1.25 -22.64 -16.51
C VAL A 230 0.80 -21.23 -16.86
N LEU A 231 -0.06 -20.65 -16.02
CA LEU A 231 -0.66 -19.35 -16.19
C LEU A 231 -0.16 -18.40 -15.09
N PRO A 232 -0.12 -17.08 -15.33
CA PRO A 232 0.46 -16.14 -14.39
C PRO A 232 -0.38 -15.98 -13.13
N SER A 233 0.30 -15.66 -12.03
CA SER A 233 -0.31 -15.28 -10.76
C SER A 233 0.45 -14.16 -10.07
N MET A 234 -0.18 -13.55 -9.08
CA MET A 234 0.36 -12.50 -8.24
C MET A 234 -0.10 -12.67 -6.79
N VAL A 235 0.76 -12.27 -5.85
CA VAL A 235 0.47 -12.19 -4.42
C VAL A 235 0.92 -10.81 -3.90
N GLU A 236 0.04 -10.13 -3.18
CA GLU A 236 0.32 -8.86 -2.51
C GLU A 236 0.51 -9.08 -1.01
N LEU A 237 1.69 -8.71 -0.52
CA LEU A 237 2.06 -8.68 0.88
C LEU A 237 2.04 -7.23 1.37
N GLU A 238 1.24 -6.93 2.38
CA GLU A 238 1.24 -5.66 3.09
C GLU A 238 2.08 -5.80 4.36
N LEU A 239 3.08 -4.95 4.52
CA LEU A 239 4.05 -4.99 5.62
C LEU A 239 3.75 -3.86 6.61
N HIS A 240 3.53 -4.23 7.88
CA HIS A 240 3.15 -3.32 8.97
C HIS A 240 4.30 -2.95 9.90
N GLY A 241 5.39 -3.72 9.88
CA GLY A 241 6.59 -3.46 10.67
C GLY A 241 7.06 -4.74 11.36
N SER A 242 7.73 -4.58 12.50
CA SER A 242 8.06 -5.70 13.39
C SER A 242 7.75 -5.36 14.83
N PHE A 243 7.27 -6.34 15.60
CA PHE A 243 6.98 -6.20 17.02
C PHE A 243 7.43 -7.45 17.78
N ASN A 244 8.12 -7.27 18.90
CA ASN A 244 8.66 -8.35 19.73
C ASN A 244 9.44 -9.41 18.91
N GLY A 245 10.25 -8.94 17.95
CA GLY A 245 11.03 -9.82 17.07
C GLY A 245 10.23 -10.62 16.03
N ASN A 246 8.95 -10.32 15.80
CA ASN A 246 8.11 -10.91 14.76
C ASN A 246 7.78 -9.89 13.67
N ILE A 247 7.73 -10.33 12.41
CA ILE A 247 7.26 -9.49 11.29
C ILE A 247 5.74 -9.41 11.33
N LEU A 248 5.20 -8.19 11.29
CA LEU A 248 3.78 -7.94 11.14
C LEU A 248 3.47 -7.73 9.65
N TYR A 249 2.70 -8.63 9.05
CA TYR A 249 2.32 -8.57 7.64
C TYR A 249 0.94 -9.19 7.38
N LEU A 250 0.28 -8.75 6.31
CA LEU A 250 -0.97 -9.32 5.81
C LEU A 250 -0.79 -9.79 4.37
N ARG A 251 -1.43 -10.91 4.02
CA ARG A 251 -1.68 -11.27 2.62
C ARG A 251 -2.97 -10.59 2.19
N LYS A 252 -2.87 -9.57 1.34
CA LYS A 252 -4.03 -8.73 0.97
C LYS A 252 -4.79 -9.32 -0.20
N ARG A 253 -4.10 -9.51 -1.33
CA ARG A 253 -4.70 -9.94 -2.58
C ARG A 253 -3.87 -11.05 -3.21
N THR A 254 -4.58 -12.04 -3.75
CA THR A 254 -4.02 -13.02 -4.67
C THR A 254 -4.86 -12.97 -5.93
N SER A 255 -4.20 -12.93 -7.09
CA SER A 255 -4.89 -13.02 -8.37
C SER A 255 -4.11 -13.94 -9.30
N TYR A 256 -4.82 -14.64 -10.16
CA TYR A 256 -4.26 -15.63 -11.07
C TYR A 256 -5.16 -15.74 -12.30
N ILE A 257 -4.59 -16.22 -13.38
CA ILE A 257 -5.32 -16.57 -14.61
C ILE A 257 -5.63 -18.06 -14.57
N SER A 258 -6.89 -18.42 -14.82
CA SER A 258 -7.37 -19.80 -14.80
C SER A 258 -8.34 -20.04 -15.94
N ILE A 259 -8.02 -21.02 -16.80
CA ILE A 259 -8.90 -21.46 -17.87
C ILE A 259 -10.11 -22.22 -17.28
N GLU A 260 -9.90 -23.01 -16.22
CA GLU A 260 -10.95 -23.80 -15.58
C GLU A 260 -12.03 -22.92 -14.94
N GLU A 261 -11.62 -21.80 -14.34
CA GLU A 261 -12.54 -20.84 -13.71
C GLU A 261 -13.03 -19.74 -14.67
N ASN A 262 -12.66 -19.83 -15.95
CA ASN A 262 -12.93 -18.78 -16.95
C ASN A 262 -12.43 -17.38 -16.53
N LYS A 263 -11.33 -17.32 -15.78
CA LYS A 263 -10.66 -16.09 -15.36
C LYS A 263 -9.46 -15.84 -16.28
N LEU A 264 -9.73 -15.24 -17.44
CA LEU A 264 -8.79 -15.16 -18.55
C LEU A 264 -7.97 -13.87 -18.60
N SER A 265 -8.35 -12.86 -17.82
CA SER A 265 -7.60 -11.61 -17.65
C SER A 265 -7.69 -11.10 -16.21
N ALA A 266 -6.76 -10.20 -15.86
CA ALA A 266 -6.83 -9.42 -14.63
C ALA A 266 -6.17 -8.06 -14.85
N ILE A 267 -6.78 -7.01 -14.30
CA ILE A 267 -6.21 -5.66 -14.21
C ILE A 267 -6.29 -5.21 -12.76
N ILE A 268 -5.15 -5.00 -12.14
CA ILE A 268 -5.04 -4.76 -10.70
C ILE A 268 -4.25 -3.47 -10.50
N PRO A 269 -4.94 -2.33 -10.31
CA PRO A 269 -4.29 -1.09 -9.97
C PRO A 269 -3.85 -1.08 -8.50
N PHE A 270 -2.76 -0.38 -8.23
CA PHE A 270 -2.18 -0.14 -6.92
C PHE A 270 -1.86 1.35 -6.79
N ALA A 271 -2.23 1.94 -5.65
CA ALA A 271 -2.14 3.38 -5.35
C ALA A 271 -2.78 4.32 -6.39
N GLN A 272 -3.57 5.27 -5.90
CA GLN A 272 -4.33 6.20 -6.75
C GLN A 272 -5.04 5.50 -7.92
N THR A 273 -5.93 4.56 -7.58
CA THR A 273 -6.62 3.72 -8.56
C THR A 273 -7.75 4.45 -9.27
N ASP A 274 -8.20 5.61 -8.76
CA ASP A 274 -9.38 6.35 -9.22
C ASP A 274 -9.44 6.56 -10.73
N MET A 275 -8.34 6.94 -11.37
CA MET A 275 -8.31 7.14 -12.82
C MET A 275 -8.37 5.83 -13.61
N ILE A 276 -7.69 4.79 -13.12
CA ILE A 276 -7.71 3.46 -13.75
C ILE A 276 -9.11 2.86 -13.58
N ASP A 277 -9.68 2.93 -12.37
CA ASP A 277 -11.03 2.50 -12.04
C ASP A 277 -12.07 3.23 -12.89
N THR A 278 -11.87 4.52 -13.17
CA THR A 278 -12.76 5.28 -14.05
C THR A 278 -12.77 4.72 -15.48
N VAL A 279 -11.59 4.37 -16.01
CA VAL A 279 -11.47 3.82 -17.37
C VAL A 279 -12.05 2.41 -17.44
N VAL A 280 -11.76 1.58 -16.43
CA VAL A 280 -12.20 0.17 -16.39
C VAL A 280 -13.69 0.04 -16.08
N ASN A 281 -14.19 0.78 -15.08
CA ASN A 281 -15.56 0.63 -14.58
C ASN A 281 -16.54 1.66 -15.17
N GLY A 282 -16.06 2.63 -15.95
CA GLY A 282 -16.86 3.67 -16.59
C GLY A 282 -17.37 4.78 -15.67
N SER A 283 -17.01 4.76 -14.38
CA SER A 283 -17.44 5.75 -13.38
C SER A 283 -16.30 6.05 -12.40
N HIS A 284 -16.17 7.31 -12.02
CA HIS A 284 -15.17 7.73 -11.05
C HIS A 284 -15.61 7.32 -9.63
N PRO A 285 -14.71 6.82 -8.75
CA PRO A 285 -15.10 6.35 -7.41
C PRO A 285 -15.89 7.38 -6.58
N PHE A 286 -15.52 8.67 -6.62
CA PHE A 286 -16.32 9.74 -5.97
C PHE A 286 -17.77 9.83 -6.46
N VAL A 287 -18.03 9.54 -7.74
CA VAL A 287 -19.40 9.51 -8.27
C VAL A 287 -20.13 8.31 -7.70
N ASP A 288 -19.49 7.14 -7.67
CA ASP A 288 -20.08 5.92 -7.10
C ASP A 288 -20.38 6.08 -5.60
N GLU A 289 -19.46 6.66 -4.83
CA GLU A 289 -19.65 6.96 -3.41
C GLU A 289 -20.83 7.93 -3.20
N HIS A 290 -20.93 8.98 -4.03
CA HIS A 290 -22.03 9.93 -3.93
C HIS A 290 -23.38 9.30 -4.29
N ILE A 291 -23.41 8.42 -5.30
CA ILE A 291 -24.60 7.64 -5.68
C ILE A 291 -25.02 6.74 -4.52
N ALA A 292 -24.08 5.96 -3.96
CA ALA A 292 -24.35 5.07 -2.84
C ALA A 292 -24.90 5.83 -1.63
N LYS A 293 -24.28 6.96 -1.27
CA LYS A 293 -24.75 7.83 -0.20
C LYS A 293 -26.16 8.37 -0.46
N THR A 294 -26.42 8.86 -1.67
CA THR A 294 -27.74 9.40 -2.04
C THR A 294 -28.83 8.33 -1.97
N ILE A 295 -28.53 7.10 -2.36
CA ILE A 295 -29.44 5.96 -2.26
C ILE A 295 -29.66 5.58 -0.78
N ASN A 296 -28.60 5.54 0.02
CA ASN A 296 -28.68 5.21 1.45
C ASN A 296 -29.49 6.24 2.25
N ASP A 297 -29.35 7.52 1.91
CA ASP A 297 -30.06 8.64 2.55
C ASP A 297 -31.52 8.79 2.06
N SER A 298 -31.94 8.02 1.05
CA SER A 298 -33.28 8.08 0.48
C SER A 298 -34.34 7.43 1.37
N SER A 299 -35.63 7.74 1.13
CA SER A 299 -36.77 7.15 1.84
C SER A 299 -37.13 5.73 1.38
N LEU A 300 -36.33 5.12 0.50
CA LEU A 300 -36.54 3.75 0.01
C LEU A 300 -36.30 2.72 1.11
N ASN A 301 -36.90 1.54 0.98
CA ASN A 301 -36.56 0.43 1.86
C ASN A 301 -35.23 -0.25 1.43
N GLU A 302 -34.65 -1.08 2.29
CA GLU A 302 -33.34 -1.71 2.03
C GLU A 302 -33.34 -2.63 0.78
N ASP A 303 -34.45 -3.31 0.49
CA ASP A 303 -34.56 -4.16 -0.70
C ASP A 303 -34.53 -3.33 -1.99
N GLU A 304 -35.23 -2.18 -2.00
CA GLU A 304 -35.23 -1.23 -3.11
C GLU A 304 -33.84 -0.61 -3.32
N LYS A 305 -33.17 -0.21 -2.24
CA LYS A 305 -31.80 0.33 -2.29
C LYS A 305 -30.83 -0.68 -2.90
N ASN A 306 -30.85 -1.92 -2.39
CA ASN A 306 -30.01 -3.00 -2.89
C ASN A 306 -30.32 -3.33 -4.35
N ALA A 307 -31.59 -3.34 -4.75
CA ALA A 307 -31.98 -3.59 -6.14
C ALA A 307 -31.50 -2.50 -7.11
N ILE A 308 -31.51 -1.22 -6.71
CA ILE A 308 -30.99 -0.12 -7.52
C ILE A 308 -29.47 -0.23 -7.64
N MET A 309 -28.75 -0.44 -6.54
CA MET A 309 -27.30 -0.61 -6.52
C MET A 309 -26.88 -1.77 -7.44
N SER A 310 -27.53 -2.94 -7.31
CA SER A 310 -27.26 -4.11 -8.16
C SER A 310 -27.45 -3.81 -9.64
N LYS A 311 -28.50 -3.09 -10.03
CA LYS A 311 -28.74 -2.74 -11.44
C LYS A 311 -27.70 -1.77 -12.00
N ILE A 312 -27.21 -0.84 -11.18
CA ILE A 312 -26.13 0.07 -11.56
C ILE A 312 -24.84 -0.72 -11.78
N ASP A 313 -24.52 -1.62 -10.85
CA ASP A 313 -23.33 -2.46 -10.93
C ASP A 313 -23.38 -3.42 -12.12
N GLU A 314 -24.52 -4.06 -12.38
CA GLU A 314 -24.74 -4.90 -13.57
C GLU A 314 -24.56 -4.10 -14.88
N PHE A 315 -25.06 -2.86 -14.92
CA PHE A 315 -24.88 -2.00 -16.08
C PHE A 315 -23.41 -1.63 -16.27
N LYS A 316 -22.71 -1.22 -15.21
CA LYS A 316 -21.28 -0.90 -15.25
C LYS A 316 -20.45 -2.09 -15.71
N PHE A 317 -20.71 -3.25 -15.13
CA PHE A 317 -20.04 -4.48 -15.50
C PHE A 317 -20.25 -4.84 -16.97
N SER A 318 -21.51 -4.90 -17.43
CA SER A 318 -21.83 -5.31 -18.81
C SER A 318 -21.40 -4.32 -19.89
N LYS A 319 -21.29 -3.01 -19.57
CA LYS A 319 -20.98 -1.96 -20.55
C LYS A 319 -19.53 -1.47 -20.53
N PHE A 320 -18.83 -1.63 -19.41
CA PHE A 320 -17.47 -1.11 -19.25
C PHE A 320 -16.50 -2.20 -18.82
N THR A 321 -16.68 -2.76 -17.62
CA THR A 321 -15.71 -3.70 -17.04
C THR A 321 -15.51 -4.93 -17.92
N HIS A 322 -16.59 -5.62 -18.28
CA HIS A 322 -16.51 -6.86 -19.05
C HIS A 322 -15.94 -6.65 -20.47
N PRO A 323 -16.38 -5.67 -21.27
CA PRO A 323 -15.73 -5.37 -22.55
C PRO A 323 -14.23 -5.03 -22.44
N PHE A 324 -13.83 -4.36 -21.35
CA PHE A 324 -12.42 -4.04 -21.10
C PHE A 324 -11.62 -5.30 -20.75
N GLU A 325 -12.16 -6.16 -19.88
CA GLU A 325 -11.56 -7.46 -19.54
C GLU A 325 -11.40 -8.36 -20.77
N GLU A 326 -12.43 -8.47 -21.62
CA GLU A 326 -12.40 -9.21 -22.90
C GLU A 326 -11.33 -8.67 -23.84
N THR A 327 -11.13 -7.35 -23.86
CA THR A 327 -10.04 -6.74 -24.64
C THR A 327 -8.68 -7.23 -24.14
N ILE A 328 -8.46 -7.30 -22.83
CA ILE A 328 -7.20 -7.80 -22.23
C ILE A 328 -7.00 -9.28 -22.54
N VAL A 329 -8.06 -10.11 -22.54
CA VAL A 329 -7.99 -11.54 -22.88
C VAL A 329 -7.35 -11.74 -24.26
N HIS A 330 -7.72 -10.91 -25.23
CA HIS A 330 -7.26 -11.02 -26.61
C HIS A 330 -6.06 -10.13 -26.95
N LEU A 331 -5.57 -9.34 -25.99
CA LEU A 331 -4.51 -8.39 -26.25
C LEU A 331 -3.16 -9.11 -26.43
N PRO A 332 -2.43 -8.85 -27.54
CA PRO A 332 -1.08 -9.37 -27.71
C PRO A 332 -0.15 -8.90 -26.59
N LEU A 333 0.86 -9.72 -26.27
CA LEU A 333 1.84 -9.40 -25.24
C LEU A 333 2.58 -8.07 -25.50
N GLU A 334 2.78 -7.71 -26.77
CA GLU A 334 3.45 -6.46 -27.17
C GLU A 334 2.62 -5.21 -26.85
N GLU A 335 1.30 -5.34 -26.77
CA GLU A 335 0.37 -4.23 -26.53
C GLU A 335 0.03 -4.05 -25.04
N LEU A 336 0.16 -5.11 -24.21
CA LEU A 336 -0.07 -5.03 -22.76
C LEU A 336 0.81 -3.96 -22.07
N PRO A 337 2.13 -3.85 -22.36
CA PRO A 337 2.98 -2.78 -21.84
C PRO A 337 2.46 -1.38 -22.17
N HIS A 338 2.04 -1.17 -23.41
CA HIS A 338 1.53 0.12 -23.89
C HIS A 338 0.22 0.49 -23.20
N MET A 339 -0.67 -0.49 -22.97
CA MET A 339 -1.88 -0.29 -22.18
C MET A 339 -1.55 0.12 -20.74
N ALA A 340 -0.63 -0.59 -20.08
CA ALA A 340 -0.22 -0.29 -18.71
C ALA A 340 0.39 1.12 -18.58
N GLU A 341 1.29 1.47 -19.50
CA GLU A 341 1.90 2.81 -19.57
C GLU A 341 0.86 3.91 -19.80
N THR A 342 -0.08 3.69 -20.70
CA THR A 342 -1.15 4.65 -21.01
C THR A 342 -2.01 4.92 -19.79
N LEU A 343 -2.39 3.89 -19.03
CA LEU A 343 -3.19 4.03 -17.82
C LEU A 343 -2.48 4.83 -16.72
N ILE A 344 -1.19 4.56 -16.48
CA ILE A 344 -0.37 5.33 -15.52
C ILE A 344 -0.21 6.79 -15.99
N ASN A 345 0.00 7.01 -17.28
CA ASN A 345 0.11 8.35 -17.85
C ASN A 345 -1.20 9.14 -17.77
N LEU A 346 -2.36 8.48 -17.88
CA LEU A 346 -3.66 9.12 -17.65
C LEU A 346 -3.81 9.61 -16.21
N THR A 347 -3.38 8.80 -15.22
CA THR A 347 -3.33 9.23 -13.81
C THR A 347 -2.43 10.45 -13.64
N SER A 348 -1.21 10.38 -14.19
CA SER A 348 -0.23 11.48 -14.14
C SER A 348 -0.79 12.76 -14.77
N PHE A 349 -1.42 12.64 -15.94
CA PHE A 349 -2.06 13.75 -16.66
C PHE A 349 -3.16 14.39 -15.81
N LYS A 350 -4.08 13.58 -15.26
CA LYS A 350 -5.16 14.11 -14.41
C LYS A 350 -4.60 14.90 -13.23
N ARG A 351 -3.57 14.39 -12.55
CA ARG A 351 -2.97 15.07 -11.39
C ARG A 351 -2.30 16.38 -11.77
N LYS A 352 -1.55 16.41 -12.87
CA LYS A 352 -0.87 17.62 -13.35
C LYS A 352 -1.83 18.79 -13.63
N TYR A 353 -3.02 18.50 -14.14
CA TYR A 353 -4.01 19.52 -14.52
C TYR A 353 -5.16 19.70 -13.51
N SER A 354 -5.11 19.03 -12.36
CA SER A 354 -6.06 19.23 -11.25
C SER A 354 -5.39 20.03 -10.13
N GLN A 355 -6.16 20.62 -9.21
CA GLN A 355 -5.61 21.44 -8.09
C GLN A 355 -4.86 20.62 -7.02
N ASN A 356 -4.51 19.36 -7.29
CA ASN A 356 -3.83 18.47 -6.35
C ASN A 356 -2.31 18.52 -6.57
N ILE A 357 -1.54 18.32 -5.50
CA ILE A 357 -0.06 18.26 -5.55
C ILE A 357 0.37 17.19 -6.56
N GLU A 358 1.27 17.55 -7.47
CA GLU A 358 1.95 16.62 -8.39
C GLU A 358 2.64 15.52 -7.57
N SER A 359 1.98 14.37 -7.52
CA SER A 359 2.36 13.23 -6.68
C SER A 359 2.40 11.92 -7.45
N VAL A 360 2.07 11.94 -8.75
CA VAL A 360 2.21 10.82 -9.68
C VAL A 360 2.83 11.36 -10.96
N GLY A 361 3.85 10.66 -11.48
CA GLY A 361 4.51 11.02 -12.73
C GLY A 361 5.97 10.61 -12.85
N GLY A 362 6.64 11.23 -13.82
CA GLY A 362 7.99 10.84 -14.25
C GLY A 362 7.97 9.64 -15.21
N PRO A 363 9.15 9.07 -15.52
CA PRO A 363 9.23 7.88 -16.36
C PRO A 363 8.48 6.69 -15.74
N VAL A 364 7.86 5.86 -16.59
CA VAL A 364 7.22 4.63 -16.16
C VAL A 364 8.19 3.47 -16.37
N ASP A 365 8.52 2.75 -15.31
CA ASP A 365 9.22 1.47 -15.45
C ASP A 365 8.19 0.39 -15.80
N ILE A 366 8.53 -0.47 -16.76
CA ILE A 366 7.63 -1.53 -17.25
C ILE A 366 8.41 -2.84 -17.37
N LEU A 367 7.92 -3.86 -16.68
CA LEU A 367 8.46 -5.20 -16.67
C LEU A 367 7.41 -6.18 -17.18
N THR A 368 7.69 -6.85 -18.29
CA THR A 368 6.89 -7.95 -18.81
C THR A 368 7.49 -9.27 -18.36
N ILE A 369 6.67 -10.25 -18.01
CA ILE A 369 7.12 -11.58 -17.62
C ILE A 369 6.28 -12.60 -18.36
N THR A 370 6.96 -13.51 -19.04
CA THR A 370 6.33 -14.65 -19.71
C THR A 370 6.86 -15.95 -19.13
N LYS A 371 6.09 -17.02 -19.27
CA LYS A 371 6.57 -18.35 -18.93
C LYS A 371 7.68 -18.76 -19.89
N GLY A 372 8.88 -19.00 -19.38
CA GLY A 372 10.02 -19.48 -20.16
C GLY A 372 11.07 -18.42 -20.48
N GLU A 373 10.68 -17.21 -20.88
CA GLU A 373 11.64 -16.10 -21.09
C GLU A 373 11.92 -15.35 -19.79
N GLY A 374 10.98 -15.40 -18.85
CA GLY A 374 11.08 -14.73 -17.56
C GLY A 374 10.94 -13.21 -17.69
N PRO A 375 11.49 -12.44 -16.74
CA PRO A 375 11.30 -10.99 -16.68
C PRO A 375 12.14 -10.24 -17.74
N ILE A 376 11.45 -9.49 -18.61
CA ILE A 376 12.00 -8.62 -19.66
C ILE A 376 11.60 -7.17 -19.37
N TRP A 377 12.59 -6.28 -19.35
CA TRP A 377 12.37 -4.84 -19.19
C TRP A 377 11.96 -4.22 -20.53
N ILE A 378 10.73 -3.72 -20.63
CA ILE A 378 10.24 -2.98 -21.81
C ILE A 378 10.66 -1.52 -21.71
N ASN A 379 10.52 -0.94 -20.52
CA ASN A 379 11.05 0.38 -20.19
C ASN A 379 11.70 0.32 -18.81
N ARG A 380 12.89 0.92 -18.68
CA ARG A 380 13.63 0.93 -17.43
C ARG A 380 14.46 2.19 -17.30
N LYS A 381 14.17 2.98 -16.27
CA LYS A 381 15.03 4.10 -15.90
C LYS A 381 16.34 3.62 -15.28
N HIS A 382 17.38 4.41 -15.52
CA HIS A 382 18.67 4.26 -14.86
C HIS A 382 19.02 5.57 -14.16
N TYR A 383 19.54 5.48 -12.94
CA TYR A 383 20.00 6.66 -12.19
C TYR A 383 21.33 7.22 -12.75
N PHE A 384 21.90 6.56 -13.75
CA PHE A 384 23.16 6.92 -14.41
C PHE A 384 23.04 6.63 -15.90
N ASP A 385 23.85 7.32 -16.69
CA ASP A 385 24.02 7.03 -18.10
C ASP A 385 25.03 5.88 -18.29
N ALA A 386 24.59 4.80 -18.93
CA ALA A 386 25.42 3.63 -19.22
C ALA A 386 26.65 3.98 -20.07
N LYS A 387 26.57 5.00 -20.94
CA LYS A 387 27.68 5.44 -21.81
C LYS A 387 28.87 5.96 -21.00
N HIS A 388 28.62 6.55 -19.84
CA HIS A 388 29.66 7.02 -18.92
C HIS A 388 30.18 5.92 -17.99
N ASN A 389 29.57 4.72 -17.98
CA ASN A 389 29.79 3.67 -16.97
C ASN A 389 30.08 2.30 -17.62
N ILE A 390 31.04 2.26 -18.54
CA ILE A 390 31.41 1.03 -19.28
C ILE A 390 31.84 -0.09 -18.32
N GLU A 391 32.58 0.22 -17.26
CA GLU A 391 32.97 -0.79 -16.25
C GLU A 391 31.77 -1.48 -15.60
N TYR A 392 30.66 -0.77 -15.39
CA TYR A 392 29.44 -1.36 -14.85
C TYR A 392 28.86 -2.40 -15.82
N LEU A 393 28.82 -2.07 -17.11
CA LEU A 393 28.36 -2.99 -18.16
C LEU A 393 29.24 -4.24 -18.20
N ASN A 394 30.56 -4.05 -18.17
CA ASN A 394 31.52 -5.16 -18.17
C ASN A 394 31.33 -6.09 -16.95
N ARG A 395 31.17 -5.54 -15.74
CA ARG A 395 30.90 -6.35 -14.52
C ARG A 395 29.58 -7.12 -14.57
N LYS A 396 28.60 -6.64 -15.32
CA LYS A 396 27.29 -7.30 -15.48
C LYS A 396 27.22 -8.26 -16.67
N GLY A 397 28.35 -8.55 -17.31
CA GLY A 397 28.45 -9.47 -18.45
C GLY A 397 28.13 -8.78 -19.78
N GLY A 398 28.72 -7.60 -19.98
CA GLY A 398 28.38 -6.64 -21.04
C GLY A 398 28.09 -7.24 -22.41
N TYR A 399 27.02 -6.73 -23.02
CA TYR A 399 26.86 -6.73 -24.47
C TYR A 399 28.11 -6.11 -25.10
N ASN A 400 28.79 -6.86 -25.95
CA ASN A 400 29.62 -6.26 -27.01
C ASN A 400 28.68 -5.37 -27.82
N VAL A 401 28.78 -4.06 -27.64
CA VAL A 401 28.25 -3.10 -28.60
C VAL A 401 29.07 -3.33 -29.86
N ILE A 402 28.53 -4.12 -30.79
CA ILE A 402 29.03 -4.13 -32.15
C ILE A 402 28.64 -2.76 -32.70
N GLU A 403 29.64 -1.90 -32.84
CA GLU A 403 29.58 -0.78 -33.76
C GLU A 403 29.11 -1.29 -35.12
N GLN A 404 27.97 -0.80 -35.59
CA GLN A 404 27.71 -0.58 -37.02
C GLN A 404 26.68 0.54 -37.20
#